data_AF-A0A9E1NBT5-F1
#
_entry.id   AF-A0A9E1NBT5-F1
#
_cell.length_a   1.000
_cell.length_b   1.000
_cell.length_c   1.000
_cell.angle_alpha   90.00
_cell.angle_beta   90.00
_cell.angle_gamma   90.00
#
_symmetry.space_group_name_H-M   'P 1'
#
loop_
_entity.id
_entity.type
_entity.pdbx_description
1 polymer ?
#
loop_
_entity_poly.entity_id
_entity_poly.type
_entity_poly.pdbx_seq_one_letter_code
_entity_poly.pdbx_strand_id
1 'polypeptide(L)'
;NLHGSLATTHSCAPMLLVNGPIRKELDVNCSSNCFGQGRQANATIGRALQLILTNVGGAKPGIMDRSTQGSPAKYAFCFGENEEESPWEPFHVRRGFAAEDSVVTAMPTEAPHNINDHASTSGIGILTTIAGTISQPGANAIYCNAPIFLILGPEHAQTLHRDGWTIADMQEDLFKRSAVPLDQVSKENQVSYEEMERPLVNGYYPMTPGPEDIHILVAGGPGKHSAYIPPFGFTAACSVRVAHV
;
A
#
# COMPACT_ATOMS: atom_id res chain seq x y z
N ASN A 1 -7.63 13.23 3.44
CA ASN A 1 -7.82 13.96 2.16
C ASN A 1 -8.98 13.34 1.35
N LEU A 2 -10.21 13.38 1.87
CA LEU A 2 -11.31 12.66 1.24
C LEU A 2 -11.76 13.33 -0.06
N HIS A 3 -12.03 14.64 -0.04
CA HIS A 3 -12.49 15.38 -1.21
C HIS A 3 -11.49 15.28 -2.39
N GLY A 4 -10.18 15.43 -2.12
CA GLY A 4 -9.14 15.29 -3.15
C GLY A 4 -9.12 13.90 -3.79
N SER A 5 -9.23 12.83 -2.99
CA SER A 5 -9.29 11.46 -3.52
C SER A 5 -10.55 11.16 -4.33
N LEU A 6 -11.67 11.86 -4.09
CA LEU A 6 -12.89 11.68 -4.87
C LEU A 6 -12.85 12.49 -6.17
N ALA A 7 -12.30 13.71 -6.12
CA ALA A 7 -12.27 14.63 -7.26
C ALA A 7 -11.06 14.45 -8.19
N THR A 8 -10.19 13.48 -7.94
CA THR A 8 -9.00 13.24 -8.75
C THR A 8 -9.30 12.50 -10.06
N THR A 9 -8.47 12.77 -11.07
CA THR A 9 -8.41 12.00 -12.31
C THR A 9 -7.64 10.68 -12.19
N HIS A 10 -6.93 10.47 -11.07
CA HIS A 10 -6.20 9.23 -10.77
C HIS A 10 -7.16 8.08 -10.41
N SER A 11 -6.72 6.84 -10.61
CA SER A 11 -7.51 5.61 -10.43
C SER A 11 -7.48 5.07 -8.99
N CYS A 12 -7.56 5.94 -7.99
CA CYS A 12 -7.46 5.53 -6.60
C CYS A 12 -8.78 5.01 -6.00
N ALA A 13 -8.65 4.18 -4.97
CA ALA A 13 -9.69 3.68 -4.09
C ALA A 13 -9.28 3.85 -2.62
N PRO A 14 -10.23 3.99 -1.68
CA PRO A 14 -9.91 3.92 -0.26
C PRO A 14 -9.55 2.47 0.11
N MET A 15 -8.28 2.23 0.40
CA MET A 15 -7.83 0.98 0.99
C MET A 15 -8.15 0.96 2.49
N LEU A 16 -8.69 -0.15 2.98
CA LEU A 16 -8.86 -0.44 4.41
C LEU A 16 -8.00 -1.65 4.80
N LEU A 17 -7.05 -1.43 5.69
CA LEU A 17 -6.29 -2.48 6.36
C LEU A 17 -6.85 -2.67 7.77
N VAL A 18 -7.21 -3.90 8.11
CA VAL A 18 -7.71 -4.29 9.43
C VAL A 18 -6.62 -5.03 10.19
N ASN A 19 -6.49 -4.73 11.48
CA ASN A 19 -5.48 -5.25 12.38
C ASN A 19 -6.08 -5.68 13.71
N GLY A 20 -5.37 -6.56 14.42
CA GLY A 20 -5.72 -6.99 15.76
C GLY A 20 -6.85 -8.03 15.83
N PRO A 21 -7.39 -8.30 17.04
CA PRO A 21 -8.32 -9.40 17.29
C PRO A 21 -9.62 -9.37 16.47
N ILE A 22 -10.12 -8.18 16.09
CA ILE A 22 -11.35 -8.03 15.33
C ILE A 22 -11.30 -8.72 13.96
N ARG A 23 -10.10 -8.93 13.40
CA ARG A 23 -9.93 -9.71 12.16
C ARG A 23 -10.54 -11.10 12.29
N LYS A 24 -10.38 -11.74 13.46
CA LYS A 24 -10.92 -13.07 13.76
C LYS A 24 -12.41 -13.02 14.08
N GLU A 25 -12.83 -12.04 14.86
CA GLU A 25 -14.24 -11.87 15.26
C GLU A 25 -15.15 -11.66 14.05
N LEU A 26 -14.72 -10.84 13.09
CA LEU A 26 -15.49 -10.52 11.89
C LEU A 26 -15.19 -11.44 10.70
N ASP A 27 -14.30 -12.43 10.84
CA ASP A 27 -13.80 -13.27 9.72
C ASP A 27 -13.25 -12.43 8.54
N VAL A 28 -12.45 -11.41 8.85
CA VAL A 28 -11.70 -10.64 7.86
C VAL A 28 -10.58 -11.50 7.28
N ASN A 29 -10.59 -11.68 5.96
CA ASN A 29 -9.56 -12.42 5.26
C ASN A 29 -8.23 -11.69 5.31
N CYS A 30 -7.21 -12.42 5.76
CA CYS A 30 -5.82 -11.99 5.78
C CYS A 30 -4.95 -12.86 4.85
N SER A 31 -5.46 -13.99 4.37
CA SER A 31 -4.68 -15.04 3.70
C SER A 31 -4.97 -15.12 2.19
N SER A 32 -4.92 -16.30 1.59
CA SER A 32 -5.13 -16.55 0.16
C SER A 32 -6.26 -15.69 -0.42
N ASN A 33 -5.96 -15.00 -1.52
CA ASN A 33 -6.90 -14.12 -2.21
C ASN A 33 -7.47 -12.98 -1.35
N CYS A 34 -6.71 -12.44 -0.38
CA CYS A 34 -7.18 -11.40 0.56
C CYS A 34 -7.66 -10.10 -0.11
N PHE A 35 -7.15 -9.76 -1.30
CA PHE A 35 -7.63 -8.61 -2.09
C PHE A 35 -8.79 -8.95 -3.04
N GLY A 36 -9.07 -10.23 -3.23
CA GLY A 36 -10.00 -10.71 -4.23
C GLY A 36 -11.38 -11.03 -3.68
N GLN A 37 -12.16 -11.69 -4.53
CA GLN A 37 -13.45 -12.24 -4.20
C GLN A 37 -13.30 -13.50 -3.33
N GLY A 38 -14.01 -13.60 -2.21
CA GLY A 38 -14.04 -14.89 -1.48
C GLY A 38 -14.42 -14.82 -0.02
N ARG A 39 -14.35 -13.64 0.61
CA ARG A 39 -14.74 -13.46 2.02
C ARG A 39 -15.73 -12.32 2.19
N GLN A 40 -16.83 -12.64 2.87
CA GLN A 40 -17.97 -11.75 3.04
C GLN A 40 -17.59 -10.48 3.78
N ALA A 41 -16.77 -10.58 4.83
CA ALA A 41 -16.36 -9.44 5.65
C ALA A 41 -15.63 -8.37 4.82
N ASN A 42 -14.57 -8.76 4.11
CA ASN A 42 -13.80 -7.88 3.22
C ASN A 42 -14.69 -7.19 2.19
N ALA A 43 -15.52 -7.98 1.50
CA ALA A 43 -16.42 -7.47 0.47
C ALA A 43 -17.45 -6.51 1.05
N THR A 44 -18.04 -6.83 2.21
CA THR A 44 -19.10 -6.03 2.84
C THR A 44 -18.54 -4.72 3.38
N ILE A 45 -17.42 -4.75 4.12
CA ILE A 45 -16.80 -3.55 4.69
C ILE A 45 -16.33 -2.61 3.57
N GLY A 46 -15.56 -3.13 2.61
CA GLY A 46 -15.07 -2.35 1.49
C GLY A 46 -16.21 -1.77 0.64
N ARG A 47 -17.24 -2.57 0.35
CA ARG A 47 -18.39 -2.11 -0.43
C ARG A 47 -19.27 -1.12 0.33
N ALA A 48 -19.45 -1.30 1.63
CA ALA A 48 -20.19 -0.37 2.47
C ALA A 48 -19.55 1.03 2.42
N LEU A 49 -18.22 1.10 2.58
CA LEU A 49 -17.49 2.37 2.43
C LEU A 49 -17.72 2.96 1.03
N GLN A 50 -17.56 2.18 -0.04
CA GLN A 50 -17.77 2.70 -1.38
C GLN A 50 -19.20 3.23 -1.59
N LEU A 51 -20.23 2.52 -1.10
CA LEU A 51 -21.61 2.96 -1.21
C LEU A 51 -21.86 4.26 -0.41
N ILE A 52 -21.22 4.42 0.75
CA ILE A 52 -21.26 5.68 1.51
C ILE A 52 -20.62 6.80 0.67
N LEU A 53 -19.45 6.56 0.06
CA LEU A 53 -18.79 7.57 -0.78
C LEU A 53 -19.64 7.96 -1.99
N THR A 54 -20.26 6.99 -2.68
CA THR A 54 -21.10 7.26 -3.85
C THR A 54 -22.40 7.98 -3.49
N ASN A 55 -23.08 7.58 -2.40
CA ASN A 55 -24.42 8.08 -2.06
C ASN A 55 -24.40 9.30 -1.13
N VAL A 56 -23.48 9.34 -0.17
CA VAL A 56 -23.36 10.42 0.81
C VAL A 56 -22.22 11.36 0.44
N GLY A 57 -21.05 10.80 0.11
CA GLY A 57 -19.88 11.57 -0.31
C GLY A 57 -20.03 12.22 -1.69
N GLY A 58 -21.03 11.81 -2.48
CA GLY A 58 -21.31 12.36 -3.81
C GLY A 58 -20.42 11.82 -4.93
N ALA A 59 -19.56 10.82 -4.66
CA ALA A 59 -18.57 10.22 -5.56
C ALA A 59 -19.17 9.41 -6.74
N LYS A 60 -20.09 10.04 -7.48
CA LYS A 60 -20.72 9.46 -8.67
C LYS A 60 -19.79 9.64 -9.88
N PRO A 61 -19.53 8.58 -10.67
CA PRO A 61 -18.72 8.65 -11.90
C PRO A 61 -19.17 9.77 -12.83
N GLY A 62 -18.22 10.60 -13.27
CA GLY A 62 -18.45 11.72 -14.19
C GLY A 62 -19.01 12.99 -13.52
N ILE A 63 -19.38 12.94 -12.24
CA ILE A 63 -19.89 14.10 -11.48
C ILE A 63 -18.85 14.57 -10.47
N MET A 64 -18.67 13.82 -9.39
CA MET A 64 -17.62 14.10 -8.41
C MET A 64 -16.45 13.14 -8.56
N ASP A 65 -16.72 11.87 -8.88
CA ASP A 65 -15.68 10.94 -9.24
C ASP A 65 -15.14 11.30 -10.62
N ARG A 66 -13.89 11.80 -10.65
CA ARG A 66 -13.21 12.28 -11.86
C ARG A 66 -12.19 11.30 -12.40
N SER A 67 -12.08 10.09 -11.84
CA SER A 67 -11.10 9.11 -12.31
C SER A 67 -11.20 8.92 -13.83
N THR A 68 -10.05 8.96 -14.51
CA THR A 68 -10.02 8.91 -15.98
C THR A 68 -10.45 7.54 -16.48
N GLN A 69 -9.92 6.46 -15.89
CA GLN A 69 -10.34 5.07 -16.17
C GLN A 69 -11.04 4.41 -14.98
N GLY A 70 -10.79 4.88 -13.76
CA GLY A 70 -11.19 4.19 -12.53
C GLY A 70 -10.32 2.97 -12.22
N SER A 71 -10.73 2.16 -11.25
CA SER A 71 -10.02 0.94 -10.83
C SER A 71 -11.00 -0.09 -10.28
N PRO A 72 -10.78 -1.41 -10.51
CA PRO A 72 -11.54 -2.47 -9.84
C PRO A 72 -11.51 -2.37 -8.31
N ALA A 73 -10.43 -1.82 -7.72
CA ALA A 73 -10.33 -1.61 -6.28
C ALA A 73 -11.41 -0.64 -5.73
N LYS A 74 -11.99 0.21 -6.59
CA LYS A 74 -13.11 1.07 -6.20
C LYS A 74 -14.40 0.30 -5.92
N TYR A 75 -14.48 -0.99 -6.24
CA TYR A 75 -15.65 -1.81 -5.92
C TYR A 75 -15.68 -2.21 -4.44
N ALA A 76 -14.55 -2.70 -3.92
CA ALA A 76 -14.28 -3.00 -2.52
C ALA A 76 -12.77 -3.19 -2.34
N PHE A 77 -12.17 -2.52 -1.36
CA PHE A 77 -10.77 -2.71 -1.02
C PHE A 77 -10.55 -2.74 0.49
N CYS A 78 -10.73 -3.93 1.07
CA CYS A 78 -10.58 -4.18 2.49
C CYS A 78 -9.91 -5.53 2.70
N PHE A 79 -8.91 -5.59 3.57
CA PHE A 79 -8.21 -6.83 3.93
C PHE A 79 -7.60 -6.73 5.33
N GLY A 80 -7.23 -7.86 5.91
CA GLY A 80 -6.50 -7.89 7.17
C GLY A 80 -5.01 -8.19 6.98
N GLU A 81 -4.19 -7.73 7.92
CA GLU A 81 -2.81 -8.23 8.05
C GLU A 81 -2.84 -9.69 8.49
N ASN A 82 -1.97 -10.52 7.90
CA ASN A 82 -1.75 -11.90 8.33
C ASN A 82 -0.70 -11.93 9.44
N GLU A 83 -1.09 -11.46 10.62
CA GLU A 83 -0.22 -11.32 11.79
C GLU A 83 0.38 -12.66 12.23
N GLU A 84 -0.33 -13.77 11.98
CA GLU A 84 0.07 -15.12 12.34
C GLU A 84 1.18 -15.70 11.44
N GLU A 85 1.26 -15.26 10.18
CA GLU A 85 2.32 -15.65 9.24
C GLU A 85 3.44 -14.59 9.13
N SER A 86 3.30 -13.48 9.88
CA SER A 86 4.31 -12.43 9.93
C SER A 86 5.41 -12.78 10.94
N PRO A 87 6.69 -12.72 10.54
CA PRO A 87 7.80 -12.87 11.49
C PRO A 87 8.12 -11.56 12.25
N TRP A 88 7.44 -10.45 11.94
CA TRP A 88 7.61 -9.15 12.61
C TRP A 88 6.35 -8.73 13.35
N GLU A 89 6.50 -7.80 14.29
CA GLU A 89 5.36 -7.20 15.00
C GLU A 89 4.30 -6.66 14.03
N PRO A 90 3.00 -6.83 14.35
CA PRO A 90 1.91 -6.32 13.53
C PRO A 90 2.06 -4.84 13.20
N PHE A 91 1.59 -4.44 12.02
CA PHE A 91 1.64 -3.05 11.55
C PHE A 91 1.03 -2.08 12.57
N HIS A 92 -0.11 -2.40 13.17
CA HIS A 92 -0.73 -1.52 14.17
C HIS A 92 0.13 -1.35 15.43
N VAL A 93 0.82 -2.39 15.89
CA VAL A 93 1.73 -2.30 17.05
C VAL A 93 2.90 -1.39 16.73
N ARG A 94 3.51 -1.56 15.55
CA ARG A 94 4.57 -0.67 15.04
C ARG A 94 4.11 0.78 14.85
N ARG A 95 2.80 1.03 14.82
CA ARG A 95 2.17 2.36 14.76
C ARG A 95 1.79 2.92 16.13
N GLY A 96 2.17 2.25 17.23
CA GLY A 96 1.99 2.71 18.60
C GLY A 96 0.69 2.27 19.28
N PHE A 97 -0.06 1.34 18.68
CA PHE A 97 -1.23 0.72 19.31
C PHE A 97 -0.82 -0.51 20.14
N ALA A 98 -1.66 -0.92 21.10
CA ALA A 98 -1.43 -2.14 21.86
C ALA A 98 -1.74 -3.38 21.01
N ALA A 99 -1.16 -4.55 21.32
CA ALA A 99 -1.37 -5.77 20.54
C ALA A 99 -2.83 -6.30 20.59
N GLU A 100 -3.54 -5.95 21.66
CA GLU A 100 -4.96 -6.22 21.86
C GLU A 100 -5.89 -5.19 21.20
N ASP A 101 -5.35 -4.05 20.74
CA ASP A 101 -6.15 -3.04 20.05
C ASP A 101 -6.57 -3.57 18.67
N SER A 102 -7.86 -3.43 18.38
CA SER A 102 -8.37 -3.61 17.02
C SER A 102 -8.28 -2.28 16.27
N VAL A 103 -7.61 -2.28 15.12
CA VAL A 103 -7.26 -1.04 14.41
C VAL A 103 -7.66 -1.14 12.94
N VAL A 104 -8.19 -0.04 12.41
CA VAL A 104 -8.36 0.15 10.96
C VAL A 104 -7.41 1.24 10.50
N THR A 105 -6.62 0.94 9.46
CA THR A 105 -5.83 1.91 8.72
C THR A 105 -6.49 2.18 7.37
N ALA A 106 -6.65 3.47 7.04
CA ALA A 106 -7.21 3.90 5.77
C ALA A 106 -6.25 4.81 4.99
N MET A 107 -6.16 4.58 3.68
CA MET A 107 -5.43 5.46 2.76
C MET A 107 -6.03 5.38 1.34
N PRO A 108 -6.16 6.50 0.61
CA PRO A 108 -6.43 6.45 -0.83
C PRO A 108 -5.20 5.90 -1.59
N THR A 109 -5.37 4.83 -2.34
CA THR A 109 -4.29 4.13 -3.05
C THR A 109 -4.73 3.66 -4.42
N GLU A 110 -3.78 3.27 -5.27
CA GLU A 110 -4.08 2.45 -6.45
C GLU A 110 -4.50 1.02 -6.07
N ALA A 111 -4.90 0.24 -7.07
CA ALA A 111 -5.02 -1.21 -6.91
C ALA A 111 -3.63 -1.84 -6.66
N PRO A 112 -3.57 -3.01 -6.00
CA PRO A 112 -2.31 -3.71 -5.80
C PRO A 112 -1.69 -4.14 -7.13
N HIS A 113 -0.39 -3.89 -7.29
CA HIS A 113 0.44 -4.44 -8.35
C HIS A 113 1.16 -5.69 -7.83
N ASN A 114 0.93 -6.83 -8.49
CA ASN A 114 1.57 -8.09 -8.11
C ASN A 114 3.09 -8.06 -8.36
N ILE A 115 3.86 -8.48 -7.37
CA ILE A 115 5.29 -8.75 -7.45
C ILE A 115 5.46 -10.27 -7.51
N ASN A 116 5.99 -10.78 -8.63
CA ASN A 116 6.29 -12.19 -8.82
C ASN A 116 7.80 -12.39 -8.62
N ASP A 117 8.20 -13.27 -7.71
CA ASP A 117 9.60 -13.70 -7.62
C ASP A 117 9.73 -15.15 -7.14
N HIS A 118 9.59 -16.10 -8.06
CA HIS A 118 9.76 -17.52 -7.71
C HIS A 118 11.22 -17.95 -7.58
N ALA A 119 12.14 -17.18 -8.17
CA ALA A 119 13.51 -17.58 -8.40
C ALA A 119 14.45 -17.20 -7.25
N SER A 120 14.25 -16.03 -6.65
CA SER A 120 15.11 -15.57 -5.55
C SER A 120 15.07 -16.55 -4.38
N THR A 121 16.25 -16.85 -3.88
CA THR A 121 16.47 -17.69 -2.69
C THR A 121 17.07 -16.91 -1.53
N SER A 122 17.37 -15.62 -1.71
CA SER A 122 17.90 -14.72 -0.69
C SER A 122 17.04 -13.46 -0.55
N GLY A 123 17.06 -12.85 0.62
CA GLY A 123 16.36 -11.61 0.92
C GLY A 123 16.82 -10.46 0.02
N ILE A 124 18.13 -10.35 -0.26
CA ILE A 124 18.67 -9.34 -1.18
C ILE A 124 18.14 -9.51 -2.61
N GLY A 125 17.94 -10.74 -3.07
CA GLY A 125 17.34 -11.03 -4.38
C GLY A 125 15.89 -10.54 -4.43
N ILE A 126 15.10 -10.90 -3.41
CA ILE A 126 13.70 -10.47 -3.27
C ILE A 126 13.60 -8.94 -3.23
N LEU A 127 14.40 -8.26 -2.41
CA LEU A 127 14.41 -6.79 -2.32
C LEU A 127 14.82 -6.13 -3.64
N THR A 128 15.70 -6.76 -4.43
CA THR A 128 16.05 -6.27 -5.77
C THR A 128 14.83 -6.28 -6.69
N THR A 129 14.07 -7.38 -6.71
CA THR A 129 12.84 -7.50 -7.51
C THR A 129 11.76 -6.50 -7.04
N ILE A 130 11.60 -6.35 -5.72
CA ILE A 130 10.66 -5.39 -5.14
C ILE A 130 11.04 -3.96 -5.51
N ALA A 131 12.30 -3.57 -5.34
CA ALA A 131 12.77 -2.23 -5.66
C ALA A 131 12.55 -1.87 -7.13
N GLY A 132 12.87 -2.80 -8.04
CA GLY A 132 12.60 -2.62 -9.47
C GLY A 132 11.12 -2.49 -9.80
N THR A 133 10.23 -3.11 -9.00
CA THR A 133 8.78 -2.96 -9.16
C THR A 133 8.26 -1.61 -8.65
N ILE A 134 8.85 -1.08 -7.57
CA ILE A 134 8.48 0.23 -7.01
C ILE A 134 9.01 1.39 -7.88
N SER A 135 10.16 1.22 -8.53
CA SER A 135 10.86 2.24 -9.33
C SER A 135 10.14 2.54 -10.65
N GLN A 136 9.00 3.26 -10.57
CA GLN A 136 8.12 3.54 -11.70
C GLN A 136 7.97 5.06 -11.93
N PRO A 137 8.50 5.63 -13.03
CA PRO A 137 8.36 7.06 -13.34
C PRO A 137 6.92 7.50 -13.64
N GLY A 138 6.02 6.54 -13.89
CA GLY A 138 4.60 6.79 -14.13
C GLY A 138 3.71 6.72 -12.88
N ALA A 139 4.25 6.35 -11.71
CA ALA A 139 3.47 6.23 -10.48
C ALA A 139 3.32 7.59 -9.77
N ASN A 140 2.15 7.88 -9.20
CA ASN A 140 1.92 9.15 -8.50
C ASN A 140 2.89 9.40 -7.32
N ALA A 141 3.50 8.36 -6.79
CA ALA A 141 4.56 8.41 -5.78
C ALA A 141 5.78 9.27 -6.18
N ILE A 142 6.16 9.31 -7.47
CA ILE A 142 7.28 10.18 -7.89
C ILE A 142 6.87 11.66 -7.92
N TYR A 143 5.58 11.95 -8.16
CA TYR A 143 5.01 13.30 -8.22
C TYR A 143 4.67 13.83 -6.83
N CYS A 144 4.29 12.96 -5.90
CA CYS A 144 3.73 13.34 -4.62
C CYS A 144 4.51 12.72 -3.46
N ASN A 145 4.82 13.52 -2.45
CA ASN A 145 5.34 13.02 -1.17
C ASN A 145 4.23 12.26 -0.42
N ALA A 146 4.21 10.93 -0.54
CA ALA A 146 3.23 10.09 0.14
C ALA A 146 3.79 8.71 0.49
N PRO A 147 3.29 8.05 1.55
CA PRO A 147 3.68 6.70 1.87
C PRO A 147 3.10 5.68 0.90
N ILE A 148 3.77 4.55 0.77
CA ILE A 148 3.34 3.40 -0.03
C ILE A 148 3.11 2.19 0.87
N PHE A 149 2.38 1.19 0.37
CA PHE A 149 2.29 -0.10 1.06
C PHE A 149 3.00 -1.20 0.27
N LEU A 150 3.83 -1.97 0.98
CA LEU A 150 4.42 -3.21 0.50
C LEU A 150 3.82 -4.37 1.31
N ILE A 151 3.05 -5.20 0.63
CA ILE A 151 2.40 -6.35 1.23
C ILE A 151 3.19 -7.60 0.84
N LEU A 152 4.01 -8.08 1.77
CA LEU A 152 4.80 -9.29 1.58
C LEU A 152 3.89 -10.51 1.66
N GLY A 153 4.08 -11.44 0.73
CA GLY A 153 3.54 -12.79 0.87
C GLY A 153 4.34 -13.57 1.92
N PRO A 154 3.73 -14.58 2.58
CA PRO A 154 4.38 -15.34 3.65
C PRO A 154 5.76 -15.89 3.29
N GLU A 155 5.92 -16.48 2.09
CA GLU A 155 7.20 -17.07 1.68
C GLU A 155 8.33 -16.05 1.49
N HIS A 156 8.01 -14.87 0.94
CA HIS A 156 8.98 -13.78 0.85
C HIS A 156 9.34 -13.25 2.24
N ALA A 157 8.33 -13.05 3.10
CA ALA A 157 8.53 -12.59 4.48
C ALA A 157 9.45 -13.55 5.25
N GLN A 158 9.22 -14.86 5.15
CA GLN A 158 10.06 -15.86 5.80
C GLN A 158 11.49 -15.90 5.26
N THR A 159 11.67 -15.76 3.94
CA THR A 159 13.02 -15.68 3.34
C THR A 159 13.77 -14.45 3.81
N LEU A 160 13.11 -13.29 3.85
CA LEU A 160 13.69 -12.03 4.33
C LEU A 160 14.07 -12.14 5.82
N HIS A 161 13.17 -12.66 6.65
CA HIS A 161 13.43 -12.85 8.07
C HIS A 161 14.56 -13.85 8.34
N ARG A 162 14.59 -14.98 7.63
CA ARG A 162 15.68 -15.97 7.72
C ARG A 162 17.04 -15.34 7.42
N ASP A 163 17.09 -14.43 6.46
CA ASP A 163 18.31 -13.72 6.08
C ASP A 163 18.63 -12.52 6.98
N GLY A 164 17.86 -12.32 8.06
CA GLY A 164 18.12 -11.34 9.10
C GLY A 164 17.58 -9.95 8.83
N TRP A 165 16.74 -9.76 7.80
CA TRP A 165 16.18 -8.44 7.48
C TRP A 165 15.16 -8.00 8.52
N THR A 166 15.39 -6.82 9.11
CA THR A 166 14.37 -6.11 9.90
C THR A 166 13.50 -5.24 9.00
N ILE A 167 12.35 -4.79 9.52
CA ILE A 167 11.50 -3.80 8.83
C ILE A 167 12.32 -2.54 8.48
N ALA A 168 13.12 -2.04 9.42
CA ALA A 168 13.92 -0.83 9.22
C ALA A 168 14.99 -1.02 8.14
N ASP A 169 15.67 -2.18 8.11
CA ASP A 169 16.67 -2.47 7.08
C ASP A 169 16.03 -2.51 5.69
N MET A 170 14.86 -3.14 5.56
CA MET A 170 14.13 -3.20 4.29
C MET A 170 13.66 -1.81 3.85
N GLN A 171 13.16 -1.00 4.77
CA GLN A 171 12.74 0.38 4.50
C GLN A 171 13.90 1.21 3.96
N GLU A 172 15.06 1.17 4.61
CA GLU A 172 16.26 1.89 4.18
C GLU A 172 16.83 1.41 2.85
N ASP A 173 16.84 0.10 2.63
CA ASP A 173 17.32 -0.48 1.39
C ASP A 173 16.40 -0.13 0.21
N LEU A 174 15.09 -0.32 0.38
CA LEU A 174 14.10 -0.05 -0.66
C LEU A 174 14.00 1.44 -0.96
N PHE A 175 14.10 2.32 0.04
CA PHE A 175 14.10 3.77 -0.18
C PHE A 175 15.21 4.19 -1.15
N LYS A 176 16.41 3.63 -1.00
CA LYS A 176 17.56 3.91 -1.86
C LYS A 176 17.41 3.23 -3.23
N ARG A 177 17.09 1.94 -3.24
CA ARG A 177 17.13 1.12 -4.46
C ARG A 177 15.94 1.35 -5.39
N SER A 178 14.80 1.78 -4.85
CA SER A 178 13.61 2.05 -5.66
C SER A 178 13.57 3.46 -6.25
N ALA A 179 14.48 4.36 -5.84
CA ALA A 179 14.52 5.71 -6.36
C ALA A 179 14.72 5.72 -7.88
N VAL A 180 13.95 6.54 -8.59
CA VAL A 180 13.93 6.57 -10.06
C VAL A 180 15.08 7.44 -10.56
N PRO A 181 15.96 6.94 -11.44
CA PRO A 181 17.05 7.76 -11.97
C PRO A 181 16.53 8.86 -12.91
N LEU A 182 17.21 10.01 -12.90
CA LEU A 182 16.85 11.20 -13.69
C LEU A 182 16.64 10.91 -15.18
N ASP A 183 17.47 10.02 -15.75
CA ASP A 183 17.46 9.68 -17.17
C ASP A 183 16.24 8.85 -17.61
N GLN A 184 15.45 8.32 -16.66
CA GLN A 184 14.16 7.68 -16.91
C GLN A 184 12.97 8.65 -16.84
N VAL A 185 13.20 9.91 -16.49
CA VAL A 185 12.16 10.94 -16.40
C VAL A 185 12.30 11.89 -17.60
N SER A 186 11.19 12.17 -18.29
CA SER A 186 11.21 13.13 -19.41
C SER A 186 11.53 14.54 -18.94
N LYS A 187 12.05 15.39 -19.84
CA LYS A 187 12.43 16.77 -19.49
C LYS A 187 11.24 17.59 -18.98
N GLU A 188 10.06 17.38 -19.55
CA GLU A 188 8.83 18.05 -19.14
C GLU A 188 8.45 17.68 -17.71
N ASN A 189 8.57 16.40 -17.35
CA ASN A 189 8.33 15.95 -15.98
C ASN A 189 9.41 16.44 -15.02
N GLN A 190 10.68 16.51 -15.43
CA GLN A 190 11.75 17.08 -14.60
C GLN A 190 11.46 18.54 -14.24
N VAL A 191 11.00 19.36 -15.20
CA VAL A 191 10.58 20.75 -14.95
C VAL A 191 9.38 20.80 -14.00
N SER A 192 8.36 19.98 -14.24
CA SER A 192 7.19 19.87 -13.34
C SER A 192 7.59 19.49 -11.91
N TYR A 193 8.54 18.55 -11.76
CA TYR A 193 9.03 18.11 -10.46
C TYR A 193 9.80 19.20 -9.73
N GLU A 194 10.60 19.99 -10.45
CA GLU A 194 11.30 21.17 -9.90
C GLU A 194 10.29 22.22 -9.41
N GLU A 195 9.25 22.52 -10.19
CA GLU A 195 8.16 23.44 -9.80
C GLU A 195 7.37 22.96 -8.57
N MET A 196 7.24 21.64 -8.40
CA MET A 196 6.64 21.00 -7.23
C MET A 196 7.61 20.80 -6.06
N GLU A 197 8.83 21.35 -6.16
CA GLU A 197 9.90 21.23 -5.15
C GLU A 197 10.23 19.76 -4.79
N ARG A 198 10.15 18.86 -5.77
CA ARG A 198 10.48 17.45 -5.59
C ARG A 198 11.98 17.28 -5.44
N PRO A 199 12.44 16.55 -4.39
CA PRO A 199 13.87 16.38 -4.18
C PRO A 199 14.48 15.47 -5.24
N LEU A 200 15.55 15.96 -5.89
CA LEU A 200 16.46 15.15 -6.68
C LEU A 200 17.72 14.89 -5.86
N VAL A 201 17.89 13.66 -5.38
CA VAL A 201 19.00 13.28 -4.49
C VAL A 201 20.01 12.48 -5.29
N ASN A 202 21.20 13.04 -5.52
CA ASN A 202 22.29 12.39 -6.26
C ASN A 202 21.87 11.86 -7.65
N GLY A 203 20.96 12.56 -8.34
CA GLY A 203 20.44 12.15 -9.65
C GLY A 203 19.29 11.14 -9.61
N TYR A 204 18.68 10.91 -8.44
CA TYR A 204 17.54 10.03 -8.26
C TYR A 204 16.37 10.74 -7.59
N TYR A 205 15.15 10.42 -8.02
CA TYR A 205 13.91 10.85 -7.37
C TYR A 205 13.45 9.77 -6.37
N PRO A 206 13.42 10.07 -5.06
CA PRO A 206 12.86 9.17 -4.06
C PRO A 206 11.37 8.91 -4.30
N MET A 207 10.94 7.67 -4.06
CA MET A 207 9.54 7.25 -4.26
C MET A 207 8.65 7.52 -3.04
N THR A 208 9.24 7.78 -1.88
CA THR A 208 8.54 8.17 -0.64
C THR A 208 9.26 9.36 0.01
N PRO A 209 8.65 10.07 0.98
CA PRO A 209 9.35 11.14 1.70
C PRO A 209 10.55 10.64 2.52
N GLY A 210 10.38 9.51 3.22
CA GLY A 210 11.45 8.81 3.92
C GLY A 210 11.32 7.28 3.82
N PRO A 211 12.31 6.53 4.35
CA PRO A 211 12.26 5.07 4.40
C PRO A 211 11.07 4.55 5.22
N GLU A 212 10.70 5.21 6.31
CA GLU A 212 9.59 4.84 7.19
C GLU A 212 8.21 4.90 6.51
N ASP A 213 8.11 5.66 5.42
CA ASP A 213 6.92 5.80 4.59
C ASP A 213 6.71 4.61 3.63
N ILE A 214 7.64 3.65 3.61
CA ILE A 214 7.41 2.33 3.00
C ILE A 214 6.76 1.46 4.06
N HIS A 215 5.43 1.36 4.03
CA HIS A 215 4.66 0.59 5.00
C HIS A 215 4.66 -0.89 4.63
N ILE A 216 5.51 -1.67 5.32
CA ILE A 216 5.70 -3.10 5.08
C ILE A 216 4.84 -3.92 6.04
N LEU A 217 4.07 -4.89 5.54
CA LEU A 217 3.31 -5.86 6.34
C LEU A 217 3.10 -7.17 5.57
N VAL A 218 2.60 -8.21 6.24
CA VAL A 218 2.36 -9.52 5.61
C VAL A 218 0.87 -9.75 5.37
N ALA A 219 0.48 -10.16 4.17
CA ALA A 219 -0.85 -10.69 3.89
C ALA A 219 -0.79 -11.62 2.67
N GLY A 220 -1.84 -12.42 2.48
CA GLY A 220 -1.89 -13.42 1.42
C GLY A 220 -1.61 -14.83 1.93
N GLY A 221 -1.68 -15.79 1.00
CA GLY A 221 -1.49 -17.20 1.27
C GLY A 221 -0.24 -17.76 0.59
N PRO A 222 -0.12 -19.10 0.49
CA PRO A 222 1.01 -19.76 -0.14
C PRO A 222 1.27 -19.28 -1.57
N GLY A 223 2.54 -19.17 -1.93
CA GLY A 223 3.03 -18.67 -3.21
C GLY A 223 4.10 -17.59 -3.06
N LYS A 224 5.10 -17.61 -3.96
CA LYS A 224 6.16 -16.58 -4.03
C LYS A 224 5.71 -15.32 -4.76
N HIS A 225 4.73 -14.66 -4.15
CA HIS A 225 4.13 -13.42 -4.61
C HIS A 225 4.11 -12.38 -3.48
N SER A 226 4.16 -11.11 -3.83
CA SER A 226 3.92 -9.98 -2.93
C SER A 226 3.14 -8.91 -3.69
N ALA A 227 2.78 -7.80 -3.05
CA ALA A 227 2.08 -6.72 -3.71
C ALA A 227 2.66 -5.36 -3.33
N TYR A 228 2.83 -4.51 -4.33
CA TYR A 228 3.08 -3.08 -4.16
C TYR A 228 1.76 -2.34 -4.34
N ILE A 229 1.41 -1.45 -3.41
CA ILE A 229 0.22 -0.61 -3.47
C ILE A 229 0.67 0.86 -3.53
N PRO A 230 0.66 1.46 -4.73
CA PRO A 230 1.00 2.87 -4.93
C PRO A 230 0.01 3.83 -4.24
N PRO A 231 0.45 5.05 -3.89
CA PRO A 231 -0.42 6.05 -3.30
C PRO A 231 -1.28 6.74 -4.36
N PHE A 232 -2.36 7.38 -3.92
CA PHE A 232 -3.09 8.36 -4.73
C PHE A 232 -2.24 9.60 -5.07
N GLY A 233 -1.55 10.18 -4.10
CA GLY A 233 -0.91 11.49 -4.19
C GLY A 233 -0.66 12.02 -2.78
N PHE A 234 -0.60 13.34 -2.55
CA PHE A 234 -0.40 13.92 -1.20
C PHE A 234 -1.44 13.41 -0.19
N THR A 235 -1.03 12.41 0.60
CA THR A 235 -1.87 11.69 1.55
C THR A 235 -1.00 11.08 2.64
N ALA A 236 -1.66 10.63 3.72
CA ALA A 236 -1.05 9.83 4.76
C ALA A 236 -1.94 8.62 5.07
N ALA A 237 -1.35 7.58 5.64
CA ALA A 237 -2.10 6.47 6.22
C ALA A 237 -2.62 6.85 7.62
N CYS A 238 -3.93 6.83 7.80
CA CYS A 238 -4.57 7.15 9.08
C CYS A 238 -5.03 5.88 9.78
N SER A 239 -4.53 5.63 10.99
CA SER A 239 -4.88 4.46 11.81
C SER A 239 -5.74 4.89 12.99
N VAL A 240 -6.86 4.19 13.23
CA VAL A 240 -7.77 4.47 14.35
C VAL A 240 -8.19 3.17 15.04
N ARG A 241 -8.35 3.21 16.36
CA ARG A 241 -8.96 2.10 17.12
C ARG A 241 -10.41 1.90 16.67
N VAL A 242 -10.81 0.65 16.49
CA VAL A 242 -12.21 0.29 16.36
C VAL A 242 -12.83 0.31 17.75
N ALA A 243 -13.82 1.17 17.98
CA ALA A 243 -14.54 1.20 19.25
C ALA A 243 -15.30 -0.12 19.45
N HIS A 244 -15.26 -0.66 20.68
CA HIS A 244 -16.14 -1.75 21.07
C HIS A 244 -17.60 -1.27 20.94
N VAL A 245 -18.41 -2.02 20.18
CA VAL A 245 -19.86 -1.79 20.05
C VAL A 245 -20.58 -2.50 21.20
#